data_AF-A0A954GTI8-F1
#
_entry.id   AF-A0A954GTI8-F1
#
_cell.length_a   1.000
_cell.length_b   1.000
_cell.length_c   1.000
_cell.angle_alpha   90.00
_cell.angle_beta   90.00
_cell.angle_gamma   90.00
#
_symmetry.space_group_name_H-M   'P 1'
#
loop_
_entity.id
_entity.type
_entity.pdbx_description
1 polymer ?
#
loop_
_entity_poly.entity_id
_entity_poly.type
_entity_poly.pdbx_seq_one_letter_code
_entity_poly.pdbx_strand_id
1 'polypeptide(L)'
;AANENAEARYNRSYEYDGLGDAYARFLLEEILPAVAKDYNLSTNPNDRAICGASSGAICAFNVAWERPDEFRRVYSTIGTYVGLRGGDAFPTLVRKYEPKPIRVFLQDGENDLNIYAGDWWNANQGMLSALKFSGYEVEHAWGEGGHDGKQSAAITPDAFRFLWKNYPERIVAGHPPNRRTDVLIKGEGWELVTEDYKFTEGPAVNAEGELFFTDIPNGRIHKLEADGSVSVFAENSPGVNGLMFGPDGKLYACQNDTKKIVRYTEDGKEETVCEGQPSNDLVVLADGSGYFTDPNNSKVWRWSPSGEISLADEGVKKPNGVIMSPDQTLLNVADTDGRFTYSYQIQSGGKLAYKQRHGHLHVPDDTYSSGADGMTVDTLGRVYITTRVGLQITDQLGRVHLILTKPGPGWLSNCVFGGPYLDTLYVTCGTQLFKRKLNAKGIRPMDGPVKPPKPGL
;
A
#
# COMPACT_ATOMS: atom_id res chain seq x y z
N ALA A 1 27.79 23.87 -18.14
CA ALA A 1 29.24 23.76 -18.40
C ALA A 1 29.94 23.52 -17.08
N ALA A 2 30.83 22.52 -16.99
CA ALA A 2 31.66 22.32 -15.80
C ALA A 2 32.71 23.44 -15.74
N ASN A 3 32.81 24.14 -14.61
CA ASN A 3 33.84 25.14 -14.33
C ASN A 3 34.35 24.88 -12.90
N GLU A 4 35.63 25.08 -12.65
CA GLU A 4 36.28 24.73 -11.37
C GLU A 4 35.88 25.63 -10.19
N ASN A 5 35.27 26.78 -10.48
CA ASN A 5 34.66 27.69 -9.51
C ASN A 5 33.16 27.42 -9.32
N ALA A 6 32.60 26.37 -9.92
CA ALA A 6 31.21 26.03 -9.74
C ALA A 6 31.02 25.37 -8.39
N GLU A 7 30.05 25.85 -7.63
CA GLU A 7 29.60 25.19 -6.40
C GLU A 7 29.19 23.75 -6.71
N ALA A 8 29.58 22.83 -5.84
CA ALA A 8 29.13 21.44 -5.92
C ALA A 8 27.59 21.39 -5.79
N ARG A 9 26.97 20.40 -6.43
CA ARG A 9 25.54 20.16 -6.26
C ARG A 9 25.26 19.76 -4.81
N TYR A 10 24.41 20.52 -4.14
CA TYR A 10 23.92 20.18 -2.80
C TYR A 10 22.75 19.19 -2.90
N ASN A 11 22.94 17.96 -2.41
CA ASN A 11 21.90 16.93 -2.43
C ASN A 11 21.08 16.83 -1.14
N ARG A 12 21.36 17.67 -0.12
CA ARG A 12 20.71 17.61 1.19
C ARG A 12 19.18 17.52 1.10
N SER A 13 18.55 18.37 0.29
CA SER A 13 17.09 18.36 0.13
C SER A 13 16.55 17.04 -0.42
N TYR A 14 17.31 16.38 -1.31
CA TYR A 14 16.91 15.11 -1.91
C TYR A 14 17.17 13.93 -0.97
N GLU A 15 18.34 13.92 -0.32
CA GLU A 15 18.78 12.80 0.52
C GLU A 15 18.18 12.84 1.94
N TYR A 16 17.98 14.02 2.54
CA TYR A 16 17.62 14.16 3.96
C TYR A 16 16.15 14.54 4.17
N ASP A 17 15.64 15.45 3.34
CA ASP A 17 14.29 16.02 3.52
C ASP A 17 13.22 15.24 2.72
N GLY A 18 13.63 14.36 1.79
CA GLY A 18 12.75 13.53 0.97
C GLY A 18 11.97 12.50 1.78
N LEU A 19 10.80 12.12 1.28
CA LEU A 19 9.98 11.06 1.85
C LEU A 19 10.44 9.70 1.27
N GLY A 20 10.49 8.66 2.09
CA GLY A 20 10.86 7.31 1.63
C GLY A 20 12.26 6.86 2.05
N ASP A 21 12.74 5.78 1.45
CA ASP A 21 13.81 4.95 2.03
C ASP A 21 15.24 5.29 1.57
N ALA A 22 15.44 6.33 0.75
CA ALA A 22 16.73 6.58 0.10
C ALA A 22 17.89 6.69 1.11
N TYR A 23 17.71 7.48 2.18
CA TYR A 23 18.72 7.59 3.23
C TYR A 23 18.82 6.33 4.08
N ALA A 24 17.72 5.62 4.31
CA ALA A 24 17.74 4.34 5.01
C ALA A 24 18.60 3.33 4.25
N ARG A 25 18.45 3.22 2.92
CA ARG A 25 19.29 2.36 2.07
C ARG A 25 20.75 2.80 2.11
N PHE A 26 21.04 4.09 1.97
CA PHE A 26 22.42 4.59 2.10
C PHE A 26 23.06 4.18 3.44
N LEU A 27 22.35 4.34 4.55
CA LEU A 27 22.84 3.92 5.86
C LEU A 27 23.05 2.40 5.94
N LEU A 28 22.06 1.62 5.52
CA LEU A 28 22.02 0.17 5.74
C LEU A 28 22.88 -0.62 4.75
N GLU A 29 23.01 -0.14 3.52
CA GLU A 29 23.67 -0.83 2.41
C GLU A 29 25.11 -0.36 2.23
N GLU A 30 25.45 0.87 2.66
CA GLU A 30 26.79 1.43 2.46
C GLU A 30 27.50 1.72 3.79
N ILE A 31 26.90 2.53 4.67
CA ILE A 31 27.57 3.03 5.87
C ILE A 31 27.74 1.95 6.94
N LEU A 32 26.66 1.29 7.36
CA LEU A 32 26.74 0.27 8.40
C LEU A 32 27.64 -0.90 7.99
N PRO A 33 27.58 -1.42 6.75
CA PRO A 33 28.52 -2.46 6.30
C PRO A 33 29.98 -1.98 6.28
N ALA A 34 30.24 -0.72 5.95
CA ALA A 34 31.59 -0.16 6.02
C ALA A 34 32.09 -0.07 7.47
N VAL A 35 31.29 0.44 8.40
CA VAL A 35 31.63 0.56 9.83
C VAL A 35 31.77 -0.82 10.48
N ALA A 36 30.94 -1.79 10.09
CA ALA A 36 30.97 -3.15 10.61
C ALA A 36 32.28 -3.92 10.31
N LYS A 37 33.12 -3.41 9.40
CA LYS A 37 34.47 -3.95 9.18
C LYS A 37 35.38 -3.76 10.38
N ASP A 38 35.18 -2.66 11.12
CA ASP A 38 36.05 -2.24 12.22
C ASP A 38 35.37 -2.38 13.59
N TYR A 39 34.03 -2.48 13.64
CA TYR A 39 33.26 -2.49 14.88
C TYR A 39 32.17 -3.57 14.88
N ASN A 40 31.92 -4.16 16.06
CA ASN A 40 30.78 -5.05 16.25
C ASN A 40 29.49 -4.23 16.42
N LEU A 41 28.61 -4.29 15.41
CA LEU A 41 27.31 -3.63 15.43
C LEU A 41 26.21 -4.64 15.75
N SER A 42 25.32 -4.32 16.69
CA SER A 42 24.13 -5.15 16.91
C SER A 42 23.25 -5.15 15.66
N THR A 43 22.70 -6.30 15.30
CA THR A 43 21.66 -6.45 14.26
C THR A 43 20.25 -6.44 14.83
N ASN A 44 20.11 -6.38 16.16
CA ASN A 44 18.81 -6.28 16.79
C ASN A 44 18.30 -4.83 16.68
N PRO A 45 17.14 -4.59 16.03
CA PRO A 45 16.57 -3.25 15.96
C PRO A 45 16.23 -2.65 17.33
N ASN A 46 16.04 -3.51 18.34
CA ASN A 46 15.84 -3.06 19.72
C ASN A 46 17.12 -2.57 20.41
N ASP A 47 18.29 -2.66 19.79
CA ASP A 47 19.53 -2.08 20.32
C ASP A 47 19.89 -0.76 19.64
N ARG A 48 19.23 -0.44 18.51
CA ARG A 48 19.58 0.69 17.65
C ARG A 48 18.67 1.89 17.90
N ALA A 49 19.30 3.06 17.92
CA ALA A 49 18.65 4.36 17.87
C ALA A 49 19.27 5.22 16.78
N ILE A 50 18.49 6.14 16.25
CA ILE A 50 18.93 7.16 15.32
C ILE A 50 18.47 8.53 15.80
N CYS A 51 19.30 9.55 15.62
CA CYS A 51 19.02 10.89 16.11
C CYS A 51 19.41 11.94 15.09
N GLY A 52 18.79 13.11 15.17
CA GLY A 52 19.21 14.26 14.37
C GLY A 52 18.46 15.54 14.71
N ALA A 53 18.99 16.64 14.19
CA ALA A 53 18.43 17.98 14.34
C ALA A 53 18.08 18.58 12.97
N SER A 54 17.02 19.39 12.88
CA SER A 54 16.61 20.05 11.63
C SER A 54 16.31 18.99 10.54
N SER A 55 16.93 19.09 9.36
CA SER A 55 16.84 18.03 8.33
C SER A 55 17.32 16.66 8.83
N GLY A 56 18.24 16.61 9.79
CA GLY A 56 18.67 15.37 10.41
C GLY A 56 17.56 14.70 11.24
N ALA A 57 16.62 15.48 11.77
CA ALA A 57 15.53 14.97 12.60
C ALA A 57 14.44 14.27 11.78
N ILE A 58 14.00 14.88 10.67
CA ILE A 58 13.09 14.25 9.70
C ILE A 58 13.76 13.00 9.11
N CYS A 59 15.04 13.09 8.77
CA CYS A 59 15.83 11.99 8.25
C CYS A 59 15.91 10.81 9.26
N ALA A 60 16.23 11.08 10.52
CA ALA A 60 16.25 10.07 11.59
C ALA A 60 14.87 9.41 11.79
N PHE A 61 13.79 10.20 11.79
CA PHE A 61 12.44 9.66 11.86
C PHE A 61 12.12 8.77 10.65
N ASN A 62 12.41 9.25 9.44
CA ASN A 62 12.11 8.56 8.20
C ASN A 62 12.82 7.20 8.12
N VAL A 63 14.10 7.12 8.52
CA VAL A 63 14.84 5.83 8.59
C VAL A 63 14.15 4.82 9.48
N ALA A 64 13.82 5.18 10.72
CA ALA A 64 13.17 4.26 11.64
C ALA A 64 11.74 3.93 11.23
N TRP A 65 11.06 4.88 10.58
CA TRP A 65 9.70 4.70 10.13
C TRP A 65 9.64 3.80 8.88
N GLU A 66 10.54 3.94 7.92
CA GLU A 66 10.62 3.05 6.76
C GLU A 66 11.23 1.68 7.11
N ARG A 67 12.21 1.64 8.02
CA ARG A 67 12.93 0.43 8.42
C ARG A 67 12.85 0.15 9.93
N PRO A 68 11.64 -0.13 10.48
CA PRO A 68 11.46 -0.47 11.89
C PRO A 68 12.05 -1.84 12.27
N ASP A 69 12.42 -2.63 11.27
CA ASP A 69 13.23 -3.85 11.36
C ASP A 69 14.72 -3.57 11.62
N GLU A 70 15.17 -2.32 11.47
CA GLU A 70 16.56 -1.91 11.68
C GLU A 70 16.71 -0.87 12.80
N PHE A 71 15.78 0.09 12.92
CA PHE A 71 15.84 1.14 13.96
C PHE A 71 14.48 1.29 14.67
N ARG A 72 14.48 1.29 16.01
CA ARG A 72 13.23 1.45 16.79
C ARG A 72 13.19 2.63 17.73
N ARG A 73 14.26 3.41 17.81
CA ARG A 73 14.35 4.59 18.69
C ARG A 73 14.76 5.80 17.88
N VAL A 74 13.99 6.88 18.00
CA VAL A 74 14.22 8.13 17.29
C VAL A 74 14.36 9.25 18.30
N TYR A 75 15.46 10.00 18.24
CA TYR A 75 15.58 11.29 18.91
C TYR A 75 15.58 12.42 17.87
N SER A 76 14.48 13.15 17.79
CA SER A 76 14.25 14.20 16.79
C SER A 76 14.17 15.56 17.48
N THR A 77 15.03 16.50 17.08
CA THR A 77 15.13 17.83 17.68
C THR A 77 14.95 18.89 16.60
N ILE A 78 14.17 19.96 16.84
CA ILE A 78 13.87 21.04 15.88
C ILE A 78 13.53 20.49 14.49
N GLY A 79 12.64 19.49 14.44
CA GLY A 79 12.50 18.62 13.28
C GLY A 79 11.82 19.27 12.08
N THR A 80 12.38 19.05 10.88
CA THR A 80 11.86 19.59 9.60
C THR A 80 10.59 18.85 9.13
N TYR A 81 9.50 18.90 9.90
CA TYR A 81 8.20 18.30 9.52
C TYR A 81 7.30 19.26 8.74
N VAL A 82 7.92 20.05 7.86
CA VAL A 82 7.34 21.14 7.08
C VAL A 82 7.54 20.93 5.58
N GLY A 83 7.00 21.84 4.76
CA GLY A 83 6.98 21.74 3.31
C GLY A 83 8.30 22.05 2.58
N LEU A 84 9.47 21.74 3.13
CA LEU A 84 10.74 21.86 2.38
C LEU A 84 10.82 20.83 1.25
N ARG A 85 10.42 19.58 1.53
CA ARG A 85 10.35 18.48 0.57
C ARG A 85 9.21 17.51 0.90
N GLY A 86 8.06 18.06 1.31
CA GLY A 86 6.86 17.27 1.65
C GLY A 86 6.84 16.71 3.09
N GLY A 87 7.77 17.12 3.96
CA GLY A 87 7.81 16.70 5.36
C GLY A 87 6.52 17.00 6.14
N ASP A 88 5.75 17.99 5.70
CA ASP A 88 4.41 18.33 6.19
C ASP A 88 3.37 17.22 5.97
N ALA A 89 3.65 16.24 5.10
CA ALA A 89 2.81 15.06 4.92
C ALA A 89 2.89 14.07 6.09
N PHE A 90 3.99 14.03 6.84
CA PHE A 90 4.21 13.01 7.89
C PHE A 90 3.13 12.96 8.95
N PRO A 91 2.67 14.08 9.55
CA PRO A 91 1.56 14.05 10.50
C PRO A 91 0.29 13.38 9.93
N THR A 92 0.03 13.53 8.62
CA THR A 92 -1.08 12.86 7.95
C THR A 92 -0.79 11.38 7.72
N LEU A 93 0.40 11.03 7.22
CA LEU A 93 0.79 9.65 6.94
C LEU A 93 0.85 8.79 8.21
N VAL A 94 1.42 9.31 9.30
CA VAL A 94 1.48 8.64 10.61
C VAL A 94 0.09 8.26 11.12
N ARG A 95 -0.94 9.08 10.84
CA ARG A 95 -2.34 8.79 11.19
C ARG A 95 -2.95 7.67 10.37
N LYS A 96 -2.48 7.50 9.12
CA LYS A 96 -3.05 6.57 8.13
C LYS A 96 -2.33 5.24 8.06
N TYR A 97 -1.01 5.20 8.21
CA TYR A 97 -0.25 3.95 8.25
C TYR A 97 -0.45 3.19 9.53
N GLU A 98 -0.67 1.88 9.44
CA GLU A 98 -0.71 1.03 10.63
C GLU A 98 0.49 1.32 11.56
N PRO A 99 0.30 1.30 12.89
CA PRO A 99 1.36 1.71 13.81
C PRO A 99 2.59 0.81 13.67
N LYS A 100 3.77 1.42 13.62
CA LYS A 100 5.06 0.72 13.53
C LYS A 100 5.69 0.63 14.93
N PRO A 101 6.51 -0.40 15.24
CA PRO A 101 7.08 -0.61 16.57
C PRO A 101 8.28 0.29 16.86
N ILE A 102 8.08 1.61 16.81
CA ILE A 102 9.11 2.62 17.09
C ILE A 102 8.71 3.52 18.28
N ARG A 103 9.71 4.00 18.99
CA ARG A 103 9.61 4.95 20.11
C ARG A 103 10.31 6.25 19.72
N VAL A 104 9.66 7.38 19.97
CA VAL A 104 10.11 8.69 19.49
C VAL A 104 10.22 9.68 20.64
N PHE A 105 11.32 10.42 20.71
CA PHE A 105 11.44 11.60 21.56
C PHE A 105 11.55 12.84 20.68
N LEU A 106 10.68 13.82 20.89
CA LEU A 106 10.66 15.08 20.16
C LEU A 106 11.22 16.24 21.01
N GLN A 107 11.89 17.19 20.38
CA GLN A 107 12.23 18.47 21.01
C GLN A 107 12.06 19.57 19.99
N ASP A 108 11.56 20.72 20.43
CA ASP A 108 11.48 21.95 19.64
C ASP A 108 11.32 23.17 20.57
N GLY A 109 11.56 24.37 20.05
CA GLY A 109 11.36 25.64 20.73
C GLY A 109 10.27 26.50 20.10
N GLU A 110 9.50 27.24 20.90
CA GLU A 110 8.41 28.09 20.40
C GLU A 110 8.87 29.22 19.47
N ASN A 111 10.16 29.57 19.54
CA ASN A 111 10.79 30.62 18.73
C ASN A 111 11.61 30.02 17.56
N ASP A 112 11.37 28.75 17.19
CA ASP A 112 11.99 28.12 16.02
C ASP A 112 11.55 28.79 14.69
N LEU A 113 12.08 28.31 13.57
CA LEU A 113 11.89 28.88 12.26
C LEU A 113 10.41 28.95 11.86
N ASN A 114 10.03 30.12 11.34
CA ASN A 114 8.82 30.30 10.55
C ASN A 114 9.21 30.92 9.21
N ILE A 115 9.25 30.09 8.18
CA ILE A 115 9.73 30.46 6.85
C ILE A 115 8.72 30.05 5.77
N TYR A 116 9.03 30.31 4.50
CA TYR A 116 8.16 30.00 3.35
C TYR A 116 7.67 28.54 3.28
N ALA A 117 8.33 27.61 3.97
CA ALA A 117 7.98 26.20 4.03
C ALA A 117 7.06 25.82 5.20
N GLY A 118 6.85 26.72 6.16
CA GLY A 118 6.00 26.49 7.33
C GLY A 118 6.61 27.00 8.64
N ASP A 119 5.90 26.73 9.72
CA ASP A 119 6.26 27.05 11.10
C ASP A 119 6.68 25.74 11.79
N TRP A 120 7.96 25.64 12.17
CA TRP A 120 8.57 24.42 12.70
C TRP A 120 7.98 24.01 14.04
N TRP A 121 7.75 25.00 14.91
CA TRP A 121 7.10 24.78 16.20
C TRP A 121 5.73 24.11 16.00
N ASN A 122 4.88 24.70 15.16
CA ASN A 122 3.57 24.15 14.85
C ASN A 122 3.64 22.78 14.18
N ALA A 123 4.62 22.55 13.30
CA ALA A 123 4.83 21.28 12.63
C ALA A 123 5.23 20.15 13.61
N ASN A 124 6.14 20.41 14.55
CA ASN A 124 6.53 19.45 15.58
C ASN A 124 5.37 19.15 16.55
N GLN A 125 4.52 20.14 16.87
CA GLN A 125 3.26 19.88 17.60
C GLN A 125 2.31 18.97 16.81
N GLY A 126 2.17 19.21 15.50
CA GLY A 126 1.38 18.38 14.59
C GLY A 126 1.89 16.93 14.56
N MET A 127 3.20 16.76 14.53
CA MET A 127 3.86 15.45 14.58
C MET A 127 3.60 14.73 15.90
N LEU A 128 3.77 15.41 17.05
CA LEU A 128 3.43 14.87 18.37
C LEU A 128 1.96 14.40 18.42
N SER A 129 1.04 15.24 17.93
CA SER A 129 -0.39 14.94 17.90
C SER A 129 -0.69 13.69 17.05
N ALA A 130 -0.03 13.54 15.90
CA ALA A 130 -0.18 12.38 15.04
C ALA A 130 0.39 11.10 15.67
N LEU A 131 1.57 11.16 16.29
CA LEU A 131 2.19 10.02 16.97
C LEU A 131 1.32 9.53 18.14
N LYS A 132 0.83 10.46 18.98
CA LYS A 132 -0.11 10.14 20.08
C LYS A 132 -1.41 9.52 19.55
N PHE A 133 -2.00 10.11 18.51
CA PHE A 133 -3.22 9.58 17.90
C PHE A 133 -3.04 8.14 17.39
N SER A 134 -1.89 7.84 16.81
CA SER A 134 -1.57 6.51 16.27
C SER A 134 -1.03 5.53 17.31
N GLY A 135 -0.93 5.94 18.58
CA GLY A 135 -0.52 5.07 19.68
C GLY A 135 0.98 4.74 19.71
N TYR A 136 1.82 5.55 19.04
CA TYR A 136 3.27 5.42 19.18
C TYR A 136 3.68 5.78 20.61
N GLU A 137 4.72 5.13 21.12
CA GLU A 137 5.37 5.57 22.34
C GLU A 137 6.15 6.85 22.06
N VAL A 138 5.61 8.00 22.48
CA VAL A 138 6.21 9.30 22.22
C VAL A 138 6.31 10.14 23.49
N GLU A 139 7.47 10.75 23.69
CA GLU A 139 7.69 11.82 24.67
C GLU A 139 8.28 13.05 23.99
N HIS A 140 8.30 14.16 24.70
CA HIS A 140 8.76 15.43 24.15
C HIS A 140 9.34 16.36 25.22
N ALA A 141 10.12 17.33 24.78
CA ALA A 141 10.54 18.47 25.58
C ALA A 141 10.41 19.76 24.74
N TRP A 142 9.49 20.63 25.15
CA TRP A 142 9.30 21.93 24.53
C TRP A 142 10.08 23.01 25.28
N GLY A 143 10.54 24.02 24.56
CA GLY A 143 11.23 25.18 25.15
C GLY A 143 10.89 26.48 24.45
N GLU A 144 11.62 27.54 24.82
CA GLU A 144 11.47 28.88 24.23
C GLU A 144 12.62 29.20 23.24
N GLY A 145 13.48 28.23 22.93
CA GLY A 145 14.65 28.42 22.05
C GLY A 145 14.27 28.66 20.58
N GLY A 146 15.24 29.13 19.79
CA GLY A 146 15.14 29.18 18.33
C GLY A 146 15.72 27.94 17.67
N HIS A 147 16.10 28.07 16.39
CA HIS A 147 16.72 26.98 15.61
C HIS A 147 18.16 26.66 16.06
N ASP A 148 18.31 26.15 17.28
CA ASP A 148 19.61 25.81 17.87
C ASP A 148 19.58 24.51 18.69
N GLY A 149 20.78 24.03 19.06
CA GLY A 149 20.96 22.76 19.78
C GLY A 149 21.11 22.90 21.31
N LYS A 150 20.86 24.06 21.91
CA LYS A 150 21.18 24.28 23.34
C LYS A 150 20.30 23.43 24.25
N GLN A 151 18.98 23.45 24.02
CA GLN A 151 18.05 22.68 24.83
C GLN A 151 18.21 21.18 24.56
N SER A 152 18.30 20.76 23.30
CA SER A 152 18.46 19.35 22.93
C SER A 152 19.72 18.74 23.54
N ALA A 153 20.86 19.45 23.50
CA ALA A 153 22.07 19.00 24.17
C ALA A 153 21.87 18.82 25.69
N ALA A 154 21.19 19.76 26.35
CA ALA A 154 20.94 19.71 27.79
C ALA A 154 20.05 18.53 28.22
N ILE A 155 19.03 18.19 27.42
CA ILE A 155 18.06 17.13 27.75
C ILE A 155 18.43 15.75 27.20
N THR A 156 19.53 15.61 26.45
CA THR A 156 19.92 14.34 25.81
C THR A 156 19.93 13.15 26.78
N PRO A 157 20.45 13.27 28.03
CA PRO A 157 20.37 12.17 28.99
C PRO A 157 18.94 11.72 29.31
N ASP A 158 17.99 12.65 29.43
CA ASP A 158 16.58 12.35 29.73
C ASP A 158 15.88 11.72 28.52
N ALA A 159 16.16 12.23 27.32
CA ALA A 159 15.67 11.64 26.08
C ALA A 159 16.12 10.17 25.95
N PHE A 160 17.39 9.87 26.25
CA PHE A 160 17.91 8.50 26.16
C PHE A 160 17.37 7.59 27.27
N ARG A 161 17.14 8.10 28.49
CA ARG A 161 16.44 7.34 29.54
C ARG A 161 15.05 6.91 29.08
N PHE A 162 14.29 7.82 28.44
CA PHE A 162 13.00 7.48 27.87
C PHE A 162 13.12 6.47 26.72
N LEU A 163 14.02 6.72 25.76
CA LEU A 163 14.17 5.85 24.59
C LEU A 163 14.55 4.41 24.99
N TRP A 164 15.35 4.23 26.03
CA TRP A 164 15.74 2.92 26.57
C TRP A 164 14.89 2.42 27.74
N LYS A 165 13.78 3.08 28.08
CA LYS A 165 12.92 2.59 29.16
C LYS A 165 12.50 1.15 28.93
N ASN A 166 12.49 0.37 30.01
CA ASN A 166 12.17 -1.06 30.06
C ASN A 166 13.07 -1.98 29.22
N TYR A 167 14.25 -1.52 28.74
CA TYR A 167 15.19 -2.40 28.05
C TYR A 167 15.56 -3.62 28.93
N PRO A 168 15.56 -4.87 28.39
CA PRO A 168 15.56 -5.24 26.97
C PRO A 168 14.19 -5.52 26.33
N GLU A 169 13.07 -5.13 26.95
CA GLU A 169 11.73 -5.36 26.37
C GLU A 169 11.61 -4.77 24.96
N ARG A 170 10.89 -5.49 24.10
CA ARG A 170 10.67 -5.09 22.70
C ARG A 170 9.63 -3.97 22.64
N ILE A 171 9.94 -2.90 21.89
CA ILE A 171 8.93 -1.91 21.50
C ILE A 171 7.89 -2.59 20.61
N VAL A 172 6.61 -2.44 20.95
CA VAL A 172 5.48 -3.01 20.22
C VAL A 172 4.61 -1.91 19.62
N ALA A 173 3.96 -2.20 18.49
CA ALA A 173 3.04 -1.26 17.85
C ALA A 173 1.81 -0.99 18.73
N GLY A 174 1.45 0.27 18.89
CA GLY A 174 0.24 0.68 19.60
C GLY A 174 -1.05 0.32 18.85
N HIS A 175 -2.17 0.25 19.57
CA HIS A 175 -3.50 -0.05 19.01
C HIS A 175 -4.57 0.86 19.65
N PRO A 176 -4.58 2.16 19.32
CA PRO A 176 -5.47 3.13 19.96
C PRO A 176 -6.94 2.94 19.51
N PRO A 177 -7.93 3.08 20.42
CA PRO A 177 -9.34 2.78 20.12
C PRO A 177 -10.01 3.81 19.18
N ASN A 178 -9.54 5.06 19.15
CA ASN A 178 -10.13 6.14 18.35
C ASN A 178 -9.70 6.10 16.88
N ARG A 179 -8.93 5.09 16.48
CA ARG A 179 -8.44 4.93 15.13
C ARG A 179 -9.33 3.94 14.38
N ARG A 180 -9.66 4.24 13.12
CA ARG A 180 -10.36 3.31 12.20
C ARG A 180 -9.43 2.18 11.73
N THR A 181 -8.90 1.44 12.69
CA THR A 181 -8.12 0.21 12.54
C THR A 181 -8.96 -1.00 12.95
N ASP A 182 -10.28 -0.87 12.96
CA ASP A 182 -11.25 -1.94 13.27
C ASP A 182 -11.08 -3.16 12.35
N VAL A 183 -10.55 -2.96 11.14
CA VAL A 183 -10.16 -4.03 10.20
C VAL A 183 -8.99 -4.87 10.69
N LEU A 184 -8.12 -4.35 11.55
CA LEU A 184 -6.92 -5.05 12.02
C LEU A 184 -7.24 -5.92 13.23
N ILE A 185 -6.62 -7.10 13.27
CA ILE A 185 -6.57 -7.93 14.47
C ILE A 185 -5.25 -7.64 15.18
N LYS A 186 -5.33 -7.43 16.50
CA LYS A 186 -4.15 -7.11 17.31
C LYS A 186 -3.13 -8.25 17.25
N GLY A 187 -1.91 -7.94 16.84
CA GLY A 187 -0.81 -8.91 16.75
C GLY A 187 -0.75 -9.69 15.43
N GLU A 188 -1.76 -9.57 14.56
CA GLU A 188 -1.78 -10.19 13.24
C GLU A 188 -1.00 -9.34 12.22
N GLY A 189 0.00 -9.95 11.60
CA GLY A 189 0.85 -9.38 10.56
C GLY A 189 0.69 -10.09 9.22
N TRP A 190 1.56 -9.77 8.27
CA TRP A 190 1.68 -10.54 7.04
C TRP A 190 2.41 -11.86 7.29
N GLU A 191 1.90 -12.92 6.69
CA GLU A 191 2.51 -14.25 6.66
C GLU A 191 2.86 -14.60 5.21
N LEU A 192 4.07 -15.07 4.97
CA LEU A 192 4.45 -15.64 3.69
C LEU A 192 3.67 -16.93 3.46
N VAL A 193 3.04 -17.06 2.29
CA VAL A 193 2.34 -18.28 1.88
C VAL A 193 3.26 -19.13 1.00
N THR A 194 3.83 -18.52 -0.03
CA THR A 194 4.69 -19.20 -1.00
C THR A 194 5.58 -18.16 -1.72
N GLU A 195 6.68 -18.63 -2.31
CA GLU A 195 7.67 -17.83 -3.02
C GLU A 195 8.24 -18.58 -4.25
N ASP A 196 9.30 -18.06 -4.85
CA ASP A 196 9.98 -18.62 -6.03
C ASP A 196 9.23 -18.52 -7.38
N TYR A 197 8.38 -17.51 -7.52
CA TYR A 197 7.72 -17.17 -8.80
C TYR A 197 8.52 -16.14 -9.61
N LYS A 198 8.10 -15.86 -10.85
CA LYS A 198 8.67 -14.76 -11.65
C LYS A 198 7.94 -13.45 -11.42
N PHE A 199 6.61 -13.47 -11.43
CA PHE A 199 5.79 -12.33 -11.05
C PHE A 199 4.38 -12.78 -10.71
N THR A 200 4.01 -12.72 -9.43
CA THR A 200 2.69 -13.10 -8.92
C THR A 200 1.65 -12.01 -9.17
N GLU A 201 0.47 -12.38 -9.62
CA GLU A 201 -0.65 -11.47 -9.93
C GLU A 201 -2.02 -12.16 -9.78
N GLY A 202 -3.08 -11.41 -10.06
CA GLY A 202 -4.45 -11.87 -10.26
C GLY A 202 -4.94 -12.91 -9.26
N PRO A 203 -4.84 -12.69 -7.93
CA PRO A 203 -5.38 -13.64 -6.98
C PRO A 203 -6.92 -13.64 -7.05
N ALA A 204 -7.53 -14.81 -7.13
CA ALA A 204 -8.98 -15.00 -7.17
C ALA A 204 -9.43 -16.12 -6.23
N VAL A 205 -10.69 -16.09 -5.81
CA VAL A 205 -11.23 -17.03 -4.83
C VAL A 205 -12.55 -17.63 -5.29
N ASN A 206 -12.69 -18.95 -5.18
CA ASN A 206 -13.90 -19.67 -5.57
C ASN A 206 -15.00 -19.67 -4.47
N ALA A 207 -16.08 -20.43 -4.71
CA ALA A 207 -17.23 -20.53 -3.80
C ALA A 207 -16.88 -21.23 -2.46
N GLU A 208 -15.80 -21.99 -2.41
CA GLU A 208 -15.29 -22.70 -1.25
C GLU A 208 -14.30 -21.86 -0.43
N GLY A 209 -13.83 -20.74 -0.99
CA GLY A 209 -12.83 -19.88 -0.36
C GLY A 209 -11.38 -20.28 -0.69
N GLU A 210 -11.19 -21.20 -1.63
CA GLU A 210 -9.87 -21.61 -2.14
C GLU A 210 -9.29 -20.52 -3.05
N LEU A 211 -7.97 -20.32 -2.96
CA LEU A 211 -7.27 -19.26 -3.64
C LEU A 211 -6.58 -19.76 -4.90
N PHE A 212 -6.67 -18.98 -5.96
CA PHE A 212 -5.93 -19.13 -7.21
C PHE A 212 -5.13 -17.85 -7.46
N PHE A 213 -4.00 -17.94 -8.16
CA PHE A 213 -3.20 -16.76 -8.55
C PHE A 213 -2.35 -17.06 -9.77
N THR A 214 -1.90 -16.02 -10.47
CA THR A 214 -1.06 -16.17 -11.67
C THR A 214 0.42 -16.01 -11.38
N ASP A 215 1.24 -16.72 -12.14
CA ASP A 215 2.66 -16.42 -12.35
C ASP A 215 2.85 -16.04 -13.82
N ILE A 216 2.73 -14.74 -14.10
CA ILE A 216 2.54 -14.21 -15.47
C ILE A 216 3.63 -14.70 -16.44
N PRO A 217 4.94 -14.53 -16.14
CA PRO A 217 5.98 -14.82 -17.11
C PRO A 217 6.14 -16.33 -17.37
N ASN A 218 5.67 -17.17 -16.45
CA ASN A 218 5.67 -18.62 -16.61
C ASN A 218 4.37 -19.13 -17.27
N GLY A 219 3.37 -18.27 -17.49
CA GLY A 219 2.11 -18.64 -18.14
C GLY A 219 1.34 -19.70 -17.38
N ARG A 220 1.29 -19.57 -16.04
CA ARG A 220 0.67 -20.55 -15.13
C ARG A 220 -0.36 -19.91 -14.23
N ILE A 221 -1.40 -20.69 -13.91
CA ILE A 221 -2.33 -20.43 -12.82
C ILE A 221 -2.06 -21.47 -11.74
N HIS A 222 -1.87 -20.99 -10.52
CA HIS A 222 -1.64 -21.80 -9.33
C HIS A 222 -2.89 -21.85 -8.45
N LYS A 223 -3.03 -22.93 -7.68
CA LYS A 223 -4.05 -23.08 -6.65
C LYS A 223 -3.38 -23.30 -5.29
N LEU A 224 -3.81 -22.57 -4.27
CA LEU A 224 -3.47 -22.84 -2.88
C LEU A 224 -4.43 -23.91 -2.35
N GLU A 225 -3.87 -25.07 -2.02
CA GLU A 225 -4.62 -26.20 -1.50
C GLU A 225 -4.94 -26.02 -0.01
N ALA A 226 -5.93 -26.77 0.48
CA ALA A 226 -6.40 -26.68 1.86
C ALA A 226 -5.32 -27.03 2.90
N ASP A 227 -4.33 -27.84 2.53
CA ASP A 227 -3.18 -28.20 3.38
C ASP A 227 -2.06 -27.15 3.36
N GLY A 228 -2.23 -26.07 2.58
CA GLY A 228 -1.26 -24.98 2.42
C GLY A 228 -0.23 -25.22 1.32
N SER A 229 -0.23 -26.37 0.64
CA SER A 229 0.59 -26.61 -0.55
C SER A 229 0.06 -25.82 -1.75
N VAL A 230 0.92 -25.59 -2.74
CA VAL A 230 0.54 -24.91 -3.99
C VAL A 230 0.69 -25.86 -5.16
N SER A 231 -0.39 -26.06 -5.91
CA SER A 231 -0.43 -26.87 -7.12
C SER A 231 -0.53 -25.98 -8.36
N VAL A 232 -0.32 -26.57 -9.54
CA VAL A 232 -0.58 -25.92 -10.82
C VAL A 232 -1.98 -26.30 -11.28
N PHE A 233 -2.86 -25.32 -11.41
CA PHE A 233 -4.23 -25.50 -11.88
C PHE A 233 -4.30 -25.49 -13.42
N ALA A 234 -3.60 -24.55 -14.06
CA ALA A 234 -3.52 -24.46 -15.51
C ALA A 234 -2.09 -24.10 -15.96
N GLU A 235 -1.65 -24.72 -17.06
CA GLU A 235 -0.41 -24.42 -17.76
C GLU A 235 -0.70 -23.97 -19.20
N ASN A 236 0.31 -23.38 -19.84
CA ASN A 236 0.21 -22.85 -21.21
C ASN A 236 -0.85 -21.75 -21.33
N SER A 237 -0.91 -20.87 -20.33
CA SER A 237 -1.78 -19.70 -20.27
C SER A 237 -0.95 -18.43 -20.55
N PRO A 238 -0.62 -18.13 -21.82
CA PRO A 238 0.32 -17.06 -22.17
C PRO A 238 -0.24 -15.68 -21.78
N GLY A 239 0.60 -14.88 -21.12
CA GLY A 239 0.23 -13.55 -20.63
C GLY A 239 -0.97 -13.55 -19.68
N VAL A 240 -1.22 -14.66 -18.97
CA VAL A 240 -2.29 -14.76 -18.00
C VAL A 240 -2.06 -13.77 -16.86
N ASN A 241 -3.07 -13.00 -16.47
CA ASN A 241 -2.91 -11.92 -15.49
C ASN A 241 -4.08 -11.90 -14.48
N GLY A 242 -4.97 -10.91 -14.55
CA GLY A 242 -6.11 -10.80 -13.64
C GLY A 242 -7.05 -11.99 -13.75
N LEU A 243 -7.52 -12.45 -12.59
CA LEU A 243 -8.44 -13.58 -12.45
C LEU A 243 -9.70 -13.17 -11.70
N MET A 244 -10.83 -13.80 -12.01
CA MET A 244 -12.04 -13.70 -11.20
C MET A 244 -12.96 -14.91 -11.42
N PHE A 245 -13.60 -15.41 -10.38
CA PHE A 245 -14.67 -16.39 -10.55
C PHE A 245 -15.98 -15.73 -10.99
N GLY A 246 -16.59 -16.29 -12.04
CA GLY A 246 -17.87 -15.83 -12.57
C GLY A 246 -19.07 -16.48 -11.89
N PRO A 247 -20.30 -16.03 -12.21
CA PRO A 247 -21.54 -16.59 -11.67
C PRO A 247 -21.82 -18.03 -12.12
N ASP A 248 -21.12 -18.53 -13.14
CA ASP A 248 -21.16 -19.92 -13.60
C ASP A 248 -20.18 -20.84 -12.86
N GLY A 249 -19.46 -20.33 -11.86
CA GLY A 249 -18.48 -21.07 -11.07
C GLY A 249 -17.14 -21.29 -11.78
N LYS A 250 -16.94 -20.74 -12.99
CA LYS A 250 -15.68 -20.88 -13.73
C LYS A 250 -14.71 -19.76 -13.39
N LEU A 251 -13.42 -20.04 -13.55
CA LEU A 251 -12.34 -19.07 -13.34
C LEU A 251 -12.09 -18.28 -14.63
N TYR A 252 -12.50 -17.02 -14.67
CA TYR A 252 -12.21 -16.11 -15.79
C TYR A 252 -10.79 -15.55 -15.65
N ALA A 253 -10.14 -15.35 -16.78
CA ALA A 253 -8.78 -14.82 -16.84
C ALA A 253 -8.56 -13.88 -18.02
N CYS A 254 -7.80 -12.82 -17.79
CA CYS A 254 -7.13 -12.06 -18.84
C CYS A 254 -5.98 -12.89 -19.42
N GLN A 255 -5.89 -13.02 -20.74
CA GLN A 255 -4.69 -13.49 -21.44
C GLN A 255 -4.22 -12.41 -22.42
N ASN A 256 -3.25 -11.61 -21.98
CA ASN A 256 -2.83 -10.43 -22.73
C ASN A 256 -2.06 -10.77 -24.01
N ASP A 257 -1.22 -11.81 -23.97
CA ASP A 257 -0.36 -12.21 -25.10
C ASP A 257 -1.18 -12.70 -26.29
N THR A 258 -2.31 -13.36 -26.03
CA THR A 258 -3.26 -13.84 -27.05
C THR A 258 -4.45 -12.90 -27.26
N LYS A 259 -4.54 -11.81 -26.47
CA LYS A 259 -5.62 -10.81 -26.50
C LYS A 259 -7.00 -11.44 -26.31
N LYS A 260 -7.13 -12.29 -25.30
CA LYS A 260 -8.37 -13.00 -24.97
C LYS A 260 -8.81 -12.72 -23.55
N ILE A 261 -10.11 -12.78 -23.34
CA ILE A 261 -10.67 -13.19 -22.06
C ILE A 261 -11.09 -14.66 -22.22
N VAL A 262 -10.60 -15.49 -21.31
CA VAL A 262 -10.91 -16.93 -21.28
C VAL A 262 -11.57 -17.27 -19.95
N ARG A 263 -12.15 -18.45 -19.86
CA ARG A 263 -12.54 -19.05 -18.59
C ARG A 263 -12.11 -20.51 -18.53
N TYR A 264 -11.79 -20.98 -17.34
CA TYR A 264 -11.40 -22.36 -17.10
C TYR A 264 -12.51 -23.11 -16.38
N THR A 265 -12.76 -24.31 -16.87
CA THR A 265 -13.54 -25.35 -16.19
C THR A 265 -12.77 -25.87 -14.96
N GLU A 266 -13.44 -26.61 -14.09
CA GLU A 266 -12.85 -27.15 -12.85
C GLU A 266 -11.65 -28.08 -13.12
N ASP A 267 -11.61 -28.75 -14.27
CA ASP A 267 -10.50 -29.58 -14.73
C ASP A 267 -9.40 -28.78 -15.47
N GLY A 268 -9.45 -27.45 -15.42
CA GLY A 268 -8.43 -26.57 -16.00
C GLY A 268 -8.50 -26.42 -17.52
N LYS A 269 -9.59 -26.86 -18.17
CA LYS A 269 -9.76 -26.68 -19.61
C LYS A 269 -10.26 -25.28 -19.94
N GLU A 270 -9.52 -24.62 -20.85
CA GLU A 270 -9.78 -23.27 -21.35
C GLU A 270 -10.98 -23.20 -22.33
N GLU A 271 -11.79 -22.15 -22.18
CA GLU A 271 -12.83 -21.73 -23.11
C GLU A 271 -12.71 -20.22 -23.40
N THR A 272 -12.72 -19.82 -24.68
CA THR A 272 -12.75 -18.40 -25.05
C THR A 272 -14.09 -17.76 -24.68
N VAL A 273 -14.05 -16.60 -24.02
CA VAL A 273 -15.21 -15.75 -23.74
C VAL A 273 -15.32 -14.64 -24.79
N CYS A 274 -14.22 -13.92 -25.02
CA CYS A 274 -14.10 -12.92 -26.06
C CYS A 274 -12.63 -12.74 -26.46
N GLU A 275 -12.37 -12.10 -27.60
CA GLU A 275 -11.02 -11.95 -28.15
C GLU A 275 -10.83 -10.65 -28.95
N GLY A 276 -9.58 -10.30 -29.18
CA GLY A 276 -9.17 -9.20 -30.07
C GLY A 276 -8.71 -7.93 -29.35
N GLN A 277 -8.79 -7.86 -28.01
CA GLN A 277 -8.32 -6.71 -27.24
C GLN A 277 -7.28 -7.11 -26.17
N PRO A 278 -6.24 -6.28 -25.93
CA PRO A 278 -5.33 -6.45 -24.78
C PRO A 278 -6.08 -6.34 -23.46
N SER A 279 -5.55 -6.98 -22.43
CA SER A 279 -6.19 -7.06 -21.12
C SER A 279 -5.17 -7.12 -19.98
N ASN A 280 -5.55 -6.65 -18.80
CA ASN A 280 -4.75 -6.76 -17.58
C ASN A 280 -5.57 -7.35 -16.44
N ASP A 281 -6.61 -6.64 -15.98
CA ASP A 281 -7.50 -7.09 -14.91
C ASP A 281 -8.96 -7.09 -15.37
N LEU A 282 -9.83 -7.84 -14.68
CA LEU A 282 -11.22 -8.03 -15.09
C LEU A 282 -12.20 -8.12 -13.92
N VAL A 283 -13.46 -7.78 -14.18
CA VAL A 283 -14.58 -8.05 -13.30
C VAL A 283 -15.76 -8.65 -14.06
N VAL A 284 -16.35 -9.71 -13.51
CA VAL A 284 -17.49 -10.43 -14.11
C VAL A 284 -18.78 -10.00 -13.42
N LEU A 285 -19.80 -9.70 -14.22
CA LEU A 285 -21.15 -9.32 -13.79
C LEU A 285 -22.04 -10.56 -13.64
N ALA A 286 -23.13 -10.42 -12.87
CA ALA A 286 -24.08 -11.51 -12.61
C ALA A 286 -24.76 -12.09 -13.86
N ASP A 287 -24.83 -11.32 -14.97
CA ASP A 287 -25.38 -11.77 -16.25
C ASP A 287 -24.36 -12.44 -17.16
N GLY A 288 -23.11 -12.63 -16.70
CA GLY A 288 -21.99 -13.19 -17.46
C GLY A 288 -21.28 -12.19 -18.38
N SER A 289 -21.75 -10.94 -18.44
CA SER A 289 -21.00 -9.83 -19.05
C SER A 289 -19.88 -9.36 -18.10
N GLY A 290 -19.09 -8.37 -18.50
CA GLY A 290 -18.09 -7.81 -17.59
C GLY A 290 -17.21 -6.74 -18.20
N TYR A 291 -16.25 -6.26 -17.42
CA TYR A 291 -15.30 -5.22 -17.82
C TYR A 291 -13.87 -5.71 -17.64
N PHE A 292 -12.96 -5.23 -18.50
CA PHE A 292 -11.54 -5.46 -18.37
C PHE A 292 -10.74 -4.23 -18.76
N THR A 293 -9.54 -4.12 -18.22
CA THR A 293 -8.65 -2.97 -18.43
C THR A 293 -7.57 -3.26 -19.45
N ASP A 294 -7.26 -2.25 -20.25
CA ASP A 294 -6.18 -2.24 -21.25
C ASP A 294 -5.24 -1.06 -20.91
N PRO A 295 -4.25 -1.28 -20.04
CA PRO A 295 -3.40 -0.21 -19.52
C PRO A 295 -2.60 0.50 -20.62
N ASN A 296 -2.11 -0.25 -21.61
CA ASN A 296 -1.18 0.25 -22.63
C ASN A 296 -1.88 1.13 -23.67
N ASN A 297 -3.18 0.95 -23.87
CA ASN A 297 -3.98 1.80 -24.75
C ASN A 297 -4.88 2.78 -24.00
N SER A 298 -4.77 2.88 -22.67
CA SER A 298 -5.58 3.75 -21.82
C SER A 298 -7.09 3.49 -21.95
N LYS A 299 -7.50 2.23 -22.05
CA LYS A 299 -8.90 1.83 -22.28
C LYS A 299 -9.47 0.94 -21.20
N VAL A 300 -10.78 1.07 -21.00
CA VAL A 300 -11.61 0.09 -20.30
C VAL A 300 -12.58 -0.46 -21.32
N TRP A 301 -12.62 -1.78 -21.43
CA TRP A 301 -13.48 -2.51 -22.35
C TRP A 301 -14.61 -3.20 -21.59
N ARG A 302 -15.69 -3.49 -22.30
CA ARG A 302 -16.80 -4.32 -21.82
C ARG A 302 -17.00 -5.48 -22.77
N TRP A 303 -17.28 -6.68 -22.26
CA TRP A 303 -17.86 -7.77 -23.07
C TRP A 303 -19.34 -7.97 -22.70
N SER A 304 -20.17 -8.37 -23.65
CA SER A 304 -21.57 -8.78 -23.44
C SER A 304 -21.66 -10.27 -23.06
N PRO A 305 -22.82 -10.77 -22.60
CA PRO A 305 -22.98 -12.21 -22.32
C PRO A 305 -22.75 -13.12 -23.54
N SER A 306 -22.86 -12.58 -24.77
CA SER A 306 -22.56 -13.28 -26.02
C SER A 306 -21.11 -13.14 -26.47
N GLY A 307 -20.25 -12.48 -25.69
CA GLY A 307 -18.83 -12.26 -25.99
C GLY A 307 -18.52 -11.06 -26.89
N GLU A 308 -19.49 -10.20 -27.19
CA GLU A 308 -19.26 -8.99 -28.01
C GLU A 308 -18.53 -7.91 -27.20
N ILE A 309 -17.45 -7.34 -27.75
CA ILE A 309 -16.65 -6.32 -27.07
C ILE A 309 -17.09 -4.90 -27.50
N SER A 310 -17.23 -3.99 -26.53
CA SER A 310 -17.41 -2.55 -26.78
C SER A 310 -16.55 -1.69 -25.85
N LEU A 311 -16.25 -0.46 -26.26
CA LEU A 311 -15.48 0.50 -25.46
C LEU A 311 -16.34 1.01 -24.30
N ALA A 312 -15.84 0.91 -23.07
CA ALA A 312 -16.51 1.40 -21.88
C ALA A 312 -15.98 2.78 -21.44
N ASP A 313 -14.66 3.02 -21.53
CA ASP A 313 -14.03 4.32 -21.24
C ASP A 313 -12.63 4.43 -21.89
N GLU A 314 -12.17 5.66 -22.11
CA GLU A 314 -10.82 6.00 -22.59
C GLU A 314 -10.18 7.19 -21.83
N GLY A 315 -10.79 7.65 -20.73
CA GLY A 315 -10.31 8.81 -19.99
C GLY A 315 -9.52 8.49 -18.71
N VAL A 316 -9.10 7.25 -18.48
CA VAL A 316 -8.20 6.86 -17.38
C VAL A 316 -6.80 6.73 -17.96
N LYS A 317 -5.79 7.35 -17.35
CA LYS A 317 -4.46 7.44 -17.97
C LYS A 317 -3.81 6.07 -18.14
N LYS A 318 -3.83 5.24 -17.09
CA LYS A 318 -3.37 3.85 -17.14
C LYS A 318 -4.32 2.96 -16.33
N PRO A 319 -5.46 2.55 -16.92
CA PRO A 319 -6.46 1.73 -16.24
C PRO A 319 -5.85 0.38 -15.89
N ASN A 320 -6.00 -0.06 -14.65
CA ASN A 320 -5.38 -1.29 -14.17
C ASN A 320 -6.38 -2.14 -13.36
N GLY A 321 -6.25 -2.25 -12.04
CA GLY A 321 -7.23 -2.99 -11.24
C GLY A 321 -8.66 -2.48 -11.43
N VAL A 322 -9.63 -3.40 -11.46
CA VAL A 322 -11.04 -3.09 -11.67
C VAL A 322 -11.93 -3.95 -10.77
N ILE A 323 -12.86 -3.31 -10.04
CA ILE A 323 -13.79 -4.03 -9.16
C ILE A 323 -15.12 -3.31 -9.02
N MET A 324 -16.19 -4.06 -8.78
CA MET A 324 -17.48 -3.48 -8.43
C MET A 324 -17.53 -3.07 -6.95
N SER A 325 -18.37 -2.09 -6.62
CA SER A 325 -18.81 -1.90 -5.23
C SER A 325 -19.56 -3.16 -4.75
N PRO A 326 -19.65 -3.39 -3.43
CA PRO A 326 -20.30 -4.58 -2.91
C PRO A 326 -21.76 -4.76 -3.34
N ASP A 327 -22.48 -3.67 -3.51
CA ASP A 327 -23.87 -3.67 -3.99
C ASP A 327 -23.98 -3.75 -5.53
N GLN A 328 -22.85 -3.88 -6.23
CA GLN A 328 -22.73 -3.98 -7.68
C GLN A 328 -23.28 -2.76 -8.45
N THR A 329 -23.42 -1.61 -7.77
CA THR A 329 -23.95 -0.39 -8.39
C THR A 329 -22.87 0.49 -9.02
N LEU A 330 -21.64 0.38 -8.54
CA LEU A 330 -20.50 1.17 -9.01
C LEU A 330 -19.41 0.27 -9.57
N LEU A 331 -18.74 0.73 -10.62
CA LEU A 331 -17.46 0.20 -11.08
C LEU A 331 -16.33 1.11 -10.56
N ASN A 332 -15.28 0.54 -9.99
CA ASN A 332 -14.05 1.23 -9.64
C ASN A 332 -12.92 0.78 -10.56
N VAL A 333 -12.12 1.73 -11.04
CA VAL A 333 -10.97 1.49 -11.93
C VAL A 333 -9.75 2.22 -11.37
N ALA A 334 -8.64 1.54 -11.14
CA ALA A 334 -7.37 2.15 -10.74
C ALA A 334 -6.73 2.90 -11.90
N ASP A 335 -6.10 4.03 -11.60
CA ASP A 335 -5.17 4.71 -12.51
C ASP A 335 -3.74 4.56 -11.98
N THR A 336 -2.97 3.62 -12.55
CA THR A 336 -1.59 3.34 -12.12
C THR A 336 -0.70 4.58 -12.23
N ASP A 337 -0.86 5.36 -13.29
CA ASP A 337 -0.04 6.54 -13.58
C ASP A 337 -0.65 7.85 -13.06
N GLY A 338 -1.74 7.73 -12.31
CA GLY A 338 -2.45 8.82 -11.66
C GLY A 338 -2.48 8.69 -10.14
N ARG A 339 -3.22 9.61 -9.51
CA ARG A 339 -3.43 9.68 -8.05
C ARG A 339 -4.82 9.21 -7.61
N PHE A 340 -5.67 8.82 -8.57
CA PHE A 340 -7.07 8.52 -8.31
C PHE A 340 -7.43 7.10 -8.73
N THR A 341 -8.36 6.48 -8.00
CA THR A 341 -9.29 5.54 -8.66
C THR A 341 -10.46 6.33 -9.23
N TYR A 342 -11.07 5.79 -10.28
CA TYR A 342 -12.26 6.35 -10.91
C TYR A 342 -13.47 5.48 -10.58
N SER A 343 -14.59 6.12 -10.27
CA SER A 343 -15.86 5.44 -10.02
C SER A 343 -16.87 5.80 -11.11
N TYR A 344 -17.70 4.82 -11.47
CA TYR A 344 -18.77 4.94 -12.48
C TYR A 344 -20.02 4.28 -11.93
N GLN A 345 -21.19 4.84 -12.21
CA GLN A 345 -22.44 4.11 -11.99
C GLN A 345 -22.68 3.13 -13.14
N ILE A 346 -22.95 1.87 -12.79
CA ILE A 346 -23.35 0.83 -13.73
C ILE A 346 -24.85 0.98 -14.00
N GLN A 347 -25.20 1.36 -15.23
CA GLN A 347 -26.59 1.50 -15.68
C GLN A 347 -27.13 0.16 -16.19
N SER A 348 -28.45 0.13 -16.44
CA SER A 348 -29.08 -0.99 -17.14
C SER A 348 -28.37 -1.32 -18.45
N GLY A 349 -28.18 -2.60 -18.72
CA GLY A 349 -27.41 -3.10 -19.87
C GLY A 349 -25.89 -2.93 -19.75
N GLY A 350 -25.36 -2.56 -18.57
CA GLY A 350 -23.92 -2.46 -18.31
C GLY A 350 -23.26 -1.21 -18.89
N LYS A 351 -24.02 -0.16 -19.21
CA LYS A 351 -23.44 1.13 -19.63
C LYS A 351 -22.88 1.88 -18.42
N LEU A 352 -21.68 2.45 -18.53
CA LEU A 352 -21.10 3.30 -17.49
C LEU A 352 -21.60 4.75 -17.61
N ALA A 353 -21.91 5.38 -16.48
CA ALA A 353 -22.29 6.78 -16.40
C ALA A 353 -21.66 7.47 -15.18
N TYR A 354 -21.70 8.81 -15.15
CA TYR A 354 -21.28 9.64 -14.02
C TYR A 354 -19.86 9.37 -13.52
N LYS A 355 -18.92 9.19 -14.46
CA LYS A 355 -17.49 9.05 -14.16
C LYS A 355 -17.03 10.15 -13.21
N GLN A 356 -16.38 9.77 -12.12
CA GLN A 356 -15.78 10.70 -11.17
C GLN A 356 -14.44 10.19 -10.64
N ARG A 357 -13.56 11.13 -10.29
CA ARG A 357 -12.41 10.82 -9.43
C ARG A 357 -12.94 10.44 -8.05
N HIS A 358 -12.45 9.33 -7.49
CA HIS A 358 -12.97 8.78 -6.24
C HIS A 358 -11.87 8.58 -5.20
N GLY A 359 -11.10 7.48 -5.27
CA GLY A 359 -10.06 7.19 -4.29
C GLY A 359 -8.89 8.15 -4.41
N HIS A 360 -8.75 9.15 -3.52
CA HIS A 360 -7.62 10.08 -3.52
C HIS A 360 -6.42 9.44 -2.80
N LEU A 361 -5.55 8.79 -3.58
CA LEU A 361 -4.44 7.98 -3.08
C LEU A 361 -3.26 8.85 -2.65
N HIS A 362 -2.49 8.35 -1.68
CA HIS A 362 -1.18 8.88 -1.32
C HIS A 362 -0.11 8.34 -2.25
N VAL A 363 0.90 9.17 -2.53
CA VAL A 363 2.01 8.87 -3.44
C VAL A 363 3.33 9.27 -2.74
N PRO A 364 4.46 8.63 -3.08
CA PRO A 364 5.78 9.10 -2.65
C PRO A 364 6.09 10.51 -3.20
N ASP A 365 7.11 11.19 -2.68
CA ASP A 365 7.50 12.53 -3.15
C ASP A 365 8.31 12.52 -4.46
N ASP A 366 8.81 11.36 -4.88
CA ASP A 366 9.63 11.19 -6.08
C ASP A 366 8.81 10.86 -7.34
N THR A 367 7.49 10.71 -7.20
CA THR A 367 6.61 10.30 -8.31
C THR A 367 5.21 10.89 -8.21
N TYR A 368 4.57 11.04 -9.37
CA TYR A 368 3.15 11.42 -9.47
C TYR A 368 2.21 10.21 -9.62
N SER A 369 2.80 9.01 -9.76
CA SER A 369 2.08 7.75 -9.94
C SER A 369 1.82 7.11 -8.57
N SER A 370 0.56 6.80 -8.28
CA SER A 370 0.21 5.95 -7.14
C SER A 370 0.76 4.54 -7.29
N GLY A 371 0.94 4.08 -8.53
CA GLY A 371 1.15 2.68 -8.84
C GLY A 371 -0.02 1.83 -8.41
N ALA A 372 -1.23 2.40 -8.40
CA ALA A 372 -2.44 1.65 -8.12
C ALA A 372 -2.58 0.51 -9.12
N ASP A 373 -2.74 -0.69 -8.60
CA ASP A 373 -2.78 -1.91 -9.38
C ASP A 373 -4.07 -2.66 -9.05
N GLY A 374 -4.01 -3.94 -8.68
CA GLY A 374 -5.17 -4.72 -8.27
C GLY A 374 -5.92 -4.22 -7.02
N MET A 375 -7.19 -4.61 -6.91
CA MET A 375 -8.04 -4.18 -5.80
C MET A 375 -9.14 -5.17 -5.44
N THR A 376 -9.59 -5.12 -4.19
CA THR A 376 -10.76 -5.86 -3.71
C THR A 376 -11.64 -5.00 -2.80
N VAL A 377 -12.80 -5.51 -2.41
CA VAL A 377 -13.76 -4.80 -1.55
C VAL A 377 -14.28 -5.70 -0.43
N ASP A 378 -14.83 -5.08 0.61
CA ASP A 378 -15.44 -5.80 1.73
C ASP A 378 -16.92 -5.45 1.93
N THR A 379 -17.59 -6.19 2.82
CA THR A 379 -19.02 -6.02 3.13
C THR A 379 -19.39 -4.65 3.70
N LEU A 380 -18.41 -3.83 4.10
CA LEU A 380 -18.61 -2.48 4.60
C LEU A 380 -18.41 -1.41 3.51
N GLY A 381 -18.11 -1.80 2.27
CA GLY A 381 -17.87 -0.89 1.16
C GLY A 381 -16.50 -0.21 1.20
N ARG A 382 -15.52 -0.78 1.91
CA ARG A 382 -14.13 -0.34 1.80
C ARG A 382 -13.52 -0.93 0.52
N VAL A 383 -12.63 -0.17 -0.12
CA VAL A 383 -11.83 -0.64 -1.25
C VAL A 383 -10.38 -0.76 -0.80
N TYR A 384 -9.78 -1.91 -1.06
CA TYR A 384 -8.40 -2.25 -0.74
C TYR A 384 -7.62 -2.20 -2.04
N ILE A 385 -6.64 -1.30 -2.14
CA ILE A 385 -5.96 -1.00 -3.40
C ILE A 385 -4.47 -1.19 -3.18
N THR A 386 -3.84 -2.04 -3.98
CA THR A 386 -2.38 -2.20 -3.97
C THR A 386 -1.73 -0.97 -4.60
N THR A 387 -0.72 -0.41 -3.94
CA THR A 387 -0.03 0.82 -4.42
C THR A 387 1.46 0.80 -4.06
N ARG A 388 2.23 1.75 -4.61
CA ARG A 388 3.67 1.92 -4.30
C ARG A 388 3.96 2.03 -2.81
N VAL A 389 3.10 2.71 -2.07
CA VAL A 389 3.32 3.07 -0.67
C VAL A 389 2.81 2.00 0.30
N GLY A 390 2.10 0.98 -0.21
CA GLY A 390 1.43 -0.04 0.60
C GLY A 390 0.02 -0.34 0.08
N LEU A 391 -0.73 -1.12 0.85
CA LEU A 391 -2.14 -1.36 0.57
C LEU A 391 -2.97 -0.21 1.14
N GLN A 392 -3.53 0.64 0.28
CA GLN A 392 -4.36 1.77 0.70
C GLN A 392 -5.82 1.35 0.78
N ILE A 393 -6.45 1.62 1.93
CA ILE A 393 -7.85 1.26 2.18
C ILE A 393 -8.68 2.55 2.19
N THR A 394 -9.58 2.67 1.22
CA THR A 394 -10.54 3.77 1.16
C THR A 394 -11.82 3.41 1.90
N ASP A 395 -12.48 4.40 2.48
CA ASP A 395 -13.88 4.25 2.85
C ASP A 395 -14.81 4.40 1.63
N GLN A 396 -16.13 4.28 1.84
CA GLN A 396 -17.15 4.37 0.79
C GLN A 396 -17.15 5.72 0.04
N LEU A 397 -16.52 6.76 0.59
CA LEU A 397 -16.43 8.08 -0.03
C LEU A 397 -15.10 8.29 -0.78
N GLY A 398 -14.25 7.26 -0.87
CA GLY A 398 -12.95 7.33 -1.54
C GLY A 398 -11.84 7.94 -0.69
N ARG A 399 -12.05 8.11 0.63
CA ARG A 399 -11.03 8.66 1.54
C ARG A 399 -10.13 7.55 2.05
N VAL A 400 -8.82 7.62 1.79
CA VAL A 400 -7.84 6.71 2.41
C VAL A 400 -7.82 6.94 3.91
N HIS A 401 -8.24 5.93 4.69
CA HIS A 401 -8.28 5.97 6.15
C HIS A 401 -7.27 5.04 6.81
N LEU A 402 -6.78 4.04 6.09
CA LEU A 402 -5.75 3.11 6.57
C LEU A 402 -4.80 2.73 5.42
N ILE A 403 -3.53 2.58 5.74
CA ILE A 403 -2.50 2.06 4.84
C ILE A 403 -1.80 0.92 5.56
N LEU A 404 -1.79 -0.27 4.95
CA LEU A 404 -1.00 -1.39 5.44
C LEU A 404 0.37 -1.36 4.78
N THR A 405 1.39 -1.65 5.57
CA THR A 405 2.77 -1.70 5.10
C THR A 405 2.92 -2.89 4.15
N LYS A 406 3.77 -2.75 3.13
CA LYS A 406 4.06 -3.84 2.20
C LYS A 406 4.64 -5.05 2.95
N PRO A 407 4.26 -6.29 2.61
CA PRO A 407 4.83 -7.49 3.22
C PRO A 407 6.28 -7.75 2.81
N GLY A 408 6.72 -7.20 1.67
CA GLY A 408 8.05 -7.40 1.12
C GLY A 408 8.46 -6.28 0.14
N PRO A 409 9.68 -6.35 -0.40
CA PRO A 409 10.25 -5.31 -1.26
C PRO A 409 9.67 -5.31 -2.69
N GLY A 410 9.06 -6.44 -3.12
CA GLY A 410 8.48 -6.60 -4.45
C GLY A 410 7.36 -5.60 -4.77
N TRP A 411 6.97 -5.51 -6.04
CA TRP A 411 5.79 -4.75 -6.44
C TRP A 411 4.55 -5.38 -5.83
N LEU A 412 3.79 -4.63 -5.03
CA LEU A 412 2.52 -5.11 -4.48
C LEU A 412 1.50 -5.03 -5.61
N SER A 413 1.24 -6.17 -6.25
CA SER A 413 0.53 -6.22 -7.54
C SER A 413 -0.98 -6.29 -7.34
N ASN A 414 -1.50 -7.22 -6.55
CA ASN A 414 -2.94 -7.45 -6.47
C ASN A 414 -3.36 -8.05 -5.12
N CYS A 415 -4.66 -8.08 -4.85
CA CYS A 415 -5.19 -8.54 -3.57
C CYS A 415 -6.62 -9.08 -3.66
N VAL A 416 -6.96 -10.05 -2.81
CA VAL A 416 -8.31 -10.63 -2.70
C VAL A 416 -8.58 -11.15 -1.29
N PHE A 417 -9.83 -11.11 -0.86
CA PHE A 417 -10.25 -11.82 0.35
C PHE A 417 -10.58 -13.27 0.05
N GLY A 418 -10.07 -14.19 0.87
CA GLY A 418 -10.31 -15.62 0.75
C GLY A 418 -10.38 -16.35 2.10
N GLY A 419 -10.25 -17.67 2.02
CA GLY A 419 -10.51 -18.57 3.13
C GLY A 419 -12.00 -18.81 3.36
N PRO A 420 -12.36 -19.77 4.23
CA PRO A 420 -13.74 -20.23 4.42
C PRO A 420 -14.71 -19.15 4.93
N TYR A 421 -14.18 -18.05 5.47
CA TYR A 421 -14.96 -16.94 6.00
C TYR A 421 -14.77 -15.62 5.24
N LEU A 422 -13.98 -15.62 4.16
CA LEU A 422 -13.59 -14.42 3.39
C LEU A 422 -12.97 -13.31 4.25
N ASP A 423 -12.24 -13.67 5.30
CA ASP A 423 -11.64 -12.75 6.28
C ASP A 423 -10.11 -12.81 6.30
N THR A 424 -9.54 -13.52 5.32
CA THR A 424 -8.09 -13.59 5.09
C THR A 424 -7.80 -12.81 3.83
N LEU A 425 -7.05 -11.72 3.95
CA LEU A 425 -6.61 -10.94 2.81
C LEU A 425 -5.33 -11.55 2.26
N TYR A 426 -5.38 -11.99 1.00
CA TYR A 426 -4.22 -12.42 0.24
C TYR A 426 -3.70 -11.27 -0.62
N VAL A 427 -2.38 -11.15 -0.74
CA VAL A 427 -1.74 -10.18 -1.62
C VAL A 427 -0.59 -10.81 -2.39
N THR A 428 -0.50 -10.48 -3.66
CA THR A 428 0.63 -10.83 -4.52
C THR A 428 1.67 -9.71 -4.46
N CYS A 429 2.94 -10.06 -4.29
CA CYS A 429 4.02 -9.10 -4.09
C CYS A 429 5.32 -9.58 -4.75
N GLY A 430 5.59 -9.09 -5.96
CA GLY A 430 6.76 -9.50 -6.74
C GLY A 430 6.75 -11.00 -7.04
N THR A 431 7.64 -11.75 -6.39
CA THR A 431 7.83 -13.20 -6.59
C THR A 431 7.16 -14.03 -5.49
N GLN A 432 6.26 -13.43 -4.69
CA GLN A 432 5.76 -14.01 -3.45
C GLN A 432 4.26 -13.75 -3.26
N LEU A 433 3.60 -14.68 -2.57
CA LEU A 433 2.22 -14.54 -2.10
C LEU A 433 2.23 -14.44 -0.57
N PHE A 434 1.49 -13.47 -0.04
CA PHE A 434 1.31 -13.28 1.39
C PHE A 434 -0.17 -13.34 1.78
N LYS A 435 -0.43 -13.61 3.06
CA LYS A 435 -1.76 -13.53 3.66
C LYS A 435 -1.74 -12.75 4.97
N ARG A 436 -2.89 -12.19 5.34
CA ARG A 436 -3.12 -11.59 6.66
C ARG A 436 -4.56 -11.76 7.08
N LYS A 437 -4.78 -12.24 8.30
CA LYS A 437 -6.11 -12.32 8.90
C LYS A 437 -6.59 -10.93 9.30
N LEU A 438 -7.83 -10.59 8.97
CA LEU A 438 -8.45 -9.30 9.27
C LEU A 438 -9.83 -9.50 9.93
N ASN A 439 -10.32 -8.46 10.60
CA ASN A 439 -11.70 -8.39 11.08
C ASN A 439 -12.69 -7.99 9.95
N ALA A 440 -12.17 -7.60 8.77
CA ALA A 440 -12.99 -7.37 7.60
C ALA A 440 -13.48 -8.69 7.01
N LYS A 441 -14.66 -8.64 6.40
CA LYS A 441 -15.19 -9.74 5.59
C LYS A 441 -15.30 -9.27 4.15
N GLY A 442 -14.53 -9.88 3.27
CA GLY A 442 -14.60 -9.68 1.83
C GLY A 442 -15.92 -10.15 1.23
N ILE A 443 -16.03 -9.96 -0.07
CA ILE A 443 -17.13 -10.48 -0.87
C ILE A 443 -16.59 -11.22 -2.08
N ARG A 444 -17.40 -12.08 -2.66
CA ARG A 444 -17.20 -12.57 -4.02
C ARG A 444 -18.27 -11.96 -4.90
N PRO A 445 -17.92 -11.25 -5.99
CA PRO A 445 -18.91 -10.66 -6.89
C PRO A 445 -19.97 -11.66 -7.39
N MET A 446 -19.60 -12.93 -7.58
CA MET A 446 -20.50 -14.01 -7.98
C MET A 446 -21.61 -14.35 -6.96
N ASP A 447 -21.44 -14.03 -5.67
CA ASP A 447 -22.43 -14.32 -4.61
C ASP A 447 -23.63 -13.35 -4.64
N GLY A 448 -23.58 -12.33 -5.49
CA GLY A 448 -24.61 -11.30 -5.62
C GLY A 448 -24.33 -10.04 -4.78
N PRO A 449 -25.23 -9.05 -4.86
CA PRO A 449 -25.01 -7.74 -4.26
C PRO A 449 -25.15 -7.77 -2.74
N VAL A 450 -24.17 -7.17 -2.04
CA VAL A 450 -24.18 -6.93 -0.61
C VAL A 450 -24.29 -5.43 -0.37
N LYS A 451 -25.41 -4.98 0.19
CA LYS A 451 -25.61 -3.56 0.50
C LYS A 451 -24.71 -3.13 1.65
N PRO A 452 -23.75 -2.21 1.44
CA PRO A 452 -22.94 -1.70 2.54
C PRO A 452 -23.80 -0.84 3.48
N PRO A 453 -23.39 -0.67 4.75
CA PRO A 453 -24.07 0.26 5.66
C PRO A 453 -23.99 1.68 5.10
N LYS A 454 -24.93 2.55 5.50
CA LYS A 454 -24.89 3.96 5.10
C LYS A 454 -23.53 4.58 5.48
N PRO A 455 -22.86 5.31 4.57
CA PRO A 455 -21.59 5.95 4.90
C PRO A 455 -21.71 6.84 6.14
N GLY A 456 -20.76 6.71 7.07
CA GLY A 456 -20.54 7.73 8.09
C GLY A 456 -19.93 8.96 7.42
N LEU A 457 -20.61 10.12 7.51
CA LEU A 457 -20.13 11.38 6.95
C LEU A 457 -18.92 11.90 7.73
#